data_AF-A0A814L3P3-F1
#
_entry.id   AF-A0A814L3P3-F1
#
_cell.length_a   1.000
_cell.length_b   1.000
_cell.length_c   1.000
_cell.angle_alpha   90.00
_cell.angle_beta   90.00
_cell.angle_gamma   90.00
#
_symmetry.space_group_name_H-M   'P 1'
#
loop_
_entity.id
_entity.type
_entity.pdbx_description
1 polymer ?
#
loop_
_entity_poly.entity_id
_entity_poly.type
_entity_poly.pdbx_seq_one_letter_code
_entity_poly.pdbx_strand_id
1 'polypeptide(L)'
;MAQTMVKGRATCSICGKEKIAYKCGGCSRDYCFNHLEEHRQTLGKQFDEIENDRDQFHRALVERKEVQKPFPLIQQVDKWEEDSIKKIKQTAEECRQTLIEHKNKHFIEIEKKLSQLTEQLKENRQENDFNEIDLDGFKMKLTKLTEELDQQSNIRIQQDSTSFINKLSVIVSPEILQENNFNETDSNQITTKLTEKLDQPRNISIQKGSTSFINKSPVIVSSGNCDLISKLMRECIYKRTFPKNLE
;
A
#
# COMPACT_ATOMS: atom_id res chain seq x y z
N MET A 1 -31.78 61.20 19.52
CA MET A 1 -31.21 62.24 18.63
C MET A 1 -31.53 61.84 17.20
N ALA A 2 -32.37 62.62 16.53
CA ALA A 2 -32.88 62.33 15.19
C ALA A 2 -31.80 62.59 14.14
N GLN A 3 -31.51 61.60 13.29
CA GLN A 3 -30.61 61.78 12.16
C GLN A 3 -31.34 62.53 11.04
N THR A 4 -30.78 63.70 10.72
CA THR A 4 -31.21 64.63 9.68
C THR A 4 -31.13 63.95 8.30
N MET A 5 -32.28 63.72 7.67
CA MET A 5 -32.39 63.26 6.29
C MET A 5 -31.98 64.38 5.33
N VAL A 6 -30.76 64.32 4.80
CA VAL A 6 -30.37 65.14 3.64
C VAL A 6 -31.12 64.61 2.41
N LYS A 7 -32.15 65.32 1.95
CA LYS A 7 -32.81 65.07 0.65
C LYS A 7 -31.90 65.51 -0.49
N GLY A 8 -30.85 64.72 -0.77
CA GLY A 8 -30.10 64.83 -2.02
C GLY A 8 -30.84 64.09 -3.13
N ARG A 9 -31.25 64.80 -4.18
CA ARG A 9 -31.69 64.13 -5.41
C ARG A 9 -30.45 63.51 -6.06
N ALA A 10 -30.52 62.24 -6.40
CA ALA A 10 -29.42 61.55 -7.08
C ALA A 10 -29.96 60.76 -8.27
N THR A 11 -29.06 60.44 -9.20
CA THR A 11 -29.40 59.74 -10.44
C THR A 11 -29.41 58.24 -10.19
N CYS A 12 -30.54 57.59 -10.46
CA CYS A 12 -30.62 56.13 -10.35
C CYS A 12 -29.70 55.45 -11.38
N SER A 13 -28.87 54.52 -10.93
CA SER A 13 -27.89 53.79 -11.75
C SER A 13 -28.50 52.84 -12.78
N ILE A 14 -29.81 52.53 -12.68
CA ILE A 14 -30.53 51.66 -13.63
C ILE A 14 -31.30 52.48 -14.67
N CYS A 15 -32.11 53.46 -14.24
CA CYS A 15 -32.98 54.21 -15.16
C CYS A 15 -32.53 55.63 -15.51
N GLY A 16 -31.44 56.12 -14.93
CA GLY A 16 -30.84 57.43 -15.25
C GLY A 16 -31.68 58.65 -14.84
N LYS A 17 -32.77 58.46 -14.10
CA LYS A 17 -33.66 59.56 -13.67
C LYS A 17 -33.19 60.13 -12.33
N GLU A 18 -33.14 61.45 -12.23
CA GLU A 18 -32.87 62.19 -10.99
C GLU A 18 -34.10 62.11 -10.07
N LYS A 19 -33.98 61.37 -8.97
CA LYS A 19 -35.06 61.09 -8.02
C LYS A 19 -34.54 61.05 -6.59
N ILE A 20 -35.43 60.84 -5.62
CA ILE A 20 -35.01 60.35 -4.30
C ILE A 20 -34.36 58.99 -4.53
N ALA A 21 -33.06 58.93 -4.28
CA ALA A 21 -32.25 57.74 -4.47
C ALA A 21 -31.71 57.26 -3.13
N TYR A 22 -31.52 55.95 -3.04
CA TYR A 22 -30.98 55.25 -1.89
C TYR A 22 -29.68 54.58 -2.32
N LYS A 23 -28.62 54.82 -1.57
CA LYS A 23 -27.31 54.22 -1.82
C LYS A 23 -27.25 52.82 -1.25
N CYS A 24 -26.91 51.82 -2.06
CA CYS A 24 -26.61 50.48 -1.58
C CYS A 24 -25.19 50.45 -0.99
N GLY A 25 -25.05 49.99 0.26
CA GLY A 25 -23.74 49.89 0.93
C GLY A 25 -22.80 48.85 0.33
N GLY A 26 -23.35 47.80 -0.30
CA GLY A 26 -22.55 46.72 -0.91
C GLY A 26 -21.95 47.12 -2.26
N CYS A 27 -22.79 47.45 -3.25
CA CYS A 27 -22.32 47.79 -4.60
C CYS A 27 -22.02 49.29 -4.80
N SER A 28 -22.24 50.12 -3.78
CA SER A 28 -22.03 51.58 -3.80
C SER A 28 -22.80 52.36 -4.88
N ARG A 29 -23.82 51.76 -5.50
CA ARG A 29 -24.68 52.38 -6.52
C ARG A 29 -25.92 53.01 -5.89
N ASP A 30 -26.43 54.05 -6.55
CA ASP A 30 -27.65 54.77 -6.15
C ASP A 30 -28.87 54.26 -6.92
N TYR A 31 -29.95 53.90 -6.21
CA TYR A 31 -31.16 53.34 -6.79
C TYR A 31 -32.39 54.17 -6.41
N CYS A 32 -33.34 54.37 -7.34
CA CYS A 32 -34.67 54.80 -6.92
C CYS A 32 -35.39 53.64 -6.21
N PHE A 33 -36.44 53.95 -5.45
CA PHE A 33 -37.17 52.97 -4.63
C PHE A 33 -37.51 51.65 -5.37
N ASN A 34 -38.05 51.73 -6.58
CA ASN A 34 -38.43 50.53 -7.35
C ASN A 34 -37.22 49.69 -7.77
N HIS A 35 -36.14 50.33 -8.25
CA HIS A 35 -34.93 49.60 -8.68
C HIS A 35 -34.10 49.10 -7.48
N LEU A 36 -34.27 49.69 -6.29
CA LEU A 36 -33.69 49.16 -5.06
C LEU A 36 -34.36 47.84 -4.66
N GLU A 37 -35.70 47.78 -4.77
CA GLU A 37 -36.46 46.56 -4.51
C GLU A 37 -36.11 45.46 -5.52
N GLU A 38 -36.03 45.78 -6.81
CA GLU A 38 -35.56 44.84 -7.83
C GLU A 38 -34.13 44.33 -7.55
N HIS A 39 -33.20 45.23 -7.19
CA HIS A 39 -31.83 44.85 -6.82
C HIS A 39 -31.81 43.88 -5.64
N ARG A 40 -32.63 44.12 -4.60
CA ARG A 40 -32.77 43.24 -3.44
C ARG A 40 -33.35 41.87 -3.83
N GLN A 41 -34.33 41.84 -4.72
CA GLN A 41 -34.88 40.58 -5.24
C GLN A 41 -33.84 39.78 -6.04
N THR A 42 -33.00 40.44 -6.84
CA THR A 42 -31.87 39.78 -7.51
C THR A 42 -30.88 39.17 -6.53
N LEU A 43 -30.53 39.90 -5.45
CA LEU A 43 -29.65 39.36 -4.40
C LEU A 43 -30.28 38.16 -3.69
N GLY A 44 -31.58 38.18 -3.44
CA GLY A 44 -32.31 37.03 -2.88
C GLY A 44 -32.17 35.78 -3.76
N LYS A 45 -32.40 35.93 -5.06
CA LYS A 45 -32.24 34.82 -6.02
C LYS A 45 -30.80 34.27 -6.06
N GLN A 46 -29.80 35.16 -6.05
CA GLN A 46 -28.39 34.75 -6.02
C GLN A 46 -28.05 33.98 -4.74
N PHE A 47 -28.65 34.36 -3.61
CA PHE A 47 -28.46 33.64 -2.35
C PHE A 47 -29.10 32.25 -2.40
N ASP A 48 -30.33 32.15 -2.91
CA ASP A 48 -31.02 30.86 -3.10
C ASP A 48 -30.21 29.90 -4.01
N GLU A 49 -29.54 30.43 -5.04
CA GLU A 49 -28.62 29.67 -5.90
C GLU A 49 -27.43 29.11 -5.10
N ILE A 50 -26.81 29.93 -4.24
CA ILE A 50 -25.71 29.50 -3.35
C ILE A 50 -26.18 28.42 -2.38
N GLU A 51 -27.39 28.54 -1.84
CA GLU A 51 -27.96 27.53 -0.95
C GLU A 51 -28.16 26.20 -1.66
N ASN A 52 -28.67 26.22 -2.89
CA ASN A 52 -28.83 25.02 -3.69
C ASN A 52 -27.48 24.39 -4.07
N ASP A 53 -26.48 25.20 -4.42
CA ASP A 53 -25.12 24.73 -4.71
C ASP A 53 -24.47 24.05 -3.48
N ARG A 54 -24.63 24.64 -2.29
CA ARG A 54 -24.21 24.04 -1.02
C ARG A 54 -24.86 22.68 -0.80
N ASP A 55 -26.17 22.58 -1.02
CA ASP A 55 -26.92 21.34 -0.80
C ASP A 55 -26.53 20.26 -1.81
N GLN A 56 -26.23 20.64 -3.06
CA GLN A 56 -25.66 19.74 -4.06
C GLN A 56 -24.26 19.27 -3.68
N PHE A 57 -23.38 20.18 -3.21
CA PHE A 57 -22.05 19.81 -2.74
C PHE A 57 -22.10 18.85 -1.55
N HIS A 58 -22.98 19.12 -0.58
CA HIS A 58 -23.18 18.25 0.58
C HIS A 58 -23.63 16.85 0.15
N ARG A 59 -24.58 16.73 -0.79
CA ARG A 59 -25.00 15.44 -1.34
C ARG A 59 -23.83 14.70 -2.00
N ALA A 60 -23.04 15.37 -2.84
CA ALA A 60 -21.88 14.78 -3.49
C ALA A 60 -20.81 14.31 -2.47
N LEU A 61 -20.63 15.05 -1.36
CA LEU A 61 -19.72 14.68 -0.29
C LEU A 61 -20.18 13.42 0.45
N VAL A 62 -21.47 13.34 0.78
CA VAL A 62 -22.08 12.16 1.42
C VAL A 62 -21.97 10.95 0.49
N GLU A 63 -22.34 11.09 -0.78
CA GLU A 63 -22.24 10.01 -1.78
C GLU A 63 -20.81 9.50 -1.91
N ARG A 64 -19.80 10.39 -1.97
CA ARG A 64 -18.39 9.97 -2.03
C ARG A 64 -17.90 9.26 -0.77
N LYS A 65 -18.47 9.59 0.38
CA LYS A 65 -18.16 8.92 1.65
C LYS A 65 -18.79 7.53 1.73
N GLU A 66 -19.99 7.37 1.16
CA GLU A 66 -20.73 6.11 1.14
C GLU A 66 -20.29 5.16 0.02
N VAL A 67 -19.86 5.69 -1.13
CA VAL A 67 -19.26 4.92 -2.22
C VAL A 67 -17.91 4.40 -1.74
N GLN A 68 -17.90 3.15 -1.25
CA GLN A 68 -16.72 2.37 -0.91
C GLN A 68 -15.95 1.95 -2.19
N LYS A 69 -15.62 2.90 -3.07
CA LYS A 69 -14.69 2.60 -4.15
C LYS A 69 -13.33 2.29 -3.51
N PRO A 70 -12.70 1.16 -3.87
CA PRO A 70 -11.41 0.79 -3.31
C PRO A 70 -10.42 1.91 -3.57
N PHE A 71 -9.86 2.43 -2.49
CA PHE A 71 -8.90 3.52 -2.55
C PHE A 71 -7.67 3.03 -3.34
N PRO A 72 -7.24 3.70 -4.42
CA PRO A 72 -6.16 3.18 -5.28
C PRO A 72 -4.84 2.91 -4.56
N LEU A 73 -4.58 3.60 -3.43
CA LEU A 73 -3.41 3.32 -2.60
C LEU A 73 -3.54 2.01 -1.80
N ILE A 74 -4.76 1.60 -1.42
CA ILE A 74 -4.99 0.29 -0.79
C ILE A 74 -4.66 -0.83 -1.78
N GLN A 75 -5.11 -0.70 -3.04
CA GLN A 75 -4.78 -1.68 -4.09
C GLN A 75 -3.25 -1.83 -4.31
N GLN A 76 -2.48 -0.76 -4.10
CA GLN A 76 -1.02 -0.84 -4.17
C GLN A 76 -0.42 -1.59 -2.98
N VAL A 77 -1.02 -1.46 -1.79
CA VAL A 77 -0.64 -2.26 -0.60
C VAL A 77 -0.97 -3.73 -0.85
N ASP A 78 -2.19 -4.03 -1.30
CA ASP A 78 -2.65 -5.39 -1.59
C ASP A 78 -1.72 -6.07 -2.61
N LYS A 79 -1.40 -5.37 -3.70
CA LYS A 79 -0.48 -5.88 -4.72
C LYS A 79 0.92 -6.13 -4.16
N TRP A 80 1.45 -5.21 -3.36
CA TRP A 80 2.76 -5.39 -2.72
C TRP A 80 2.77 -6.61 -1.78
N GLU A 81 1.68 -6.84 -1.04
CA GLU A 81 1.52 -8.00 -0.16
C GLU A 81 1.51 -9.30 -0.97
N GLU A 82 0.68 -9.38 -2.01
CA GLU A 82 0.57 -10.55 -2.89
C GLU A 82 1.92 -10.90 -3.54
N ASP A 83 2.58 -9.91 -4.13
CA ASP A 83 3.88 -10.07 -4.77
C ASP A 83 4.95 -10.53 -3.76
N SER A 84 4.93 -9.99 -2.55
CA SER A 84 5.87 -10.34 -1.47
C SER A 84 5.68 -11.79 -1.00
N ILE A 85 4.43 -12.21 -0.77
CA ILE A 85 4.11 -13.59 -0.38
C ILE A 85 4.51 -14.56 -1.48
N LYS A 86 4.21 -14.23 -2.75
CA LYS A 86 4.58 -15.06 -3.90
C LYS A 86 6.09 -15.27 -3.96
N LYS A 87 6.86 -14.19 -3.78
CA LYS A 87 8.33 -14.23 -3.76
C LYS A 87 8.87 -15.14 -2.66
N ILE A 88 8.34 -15.04 -1.43
CA ILE A 88 8.71 -15.92 -0.31
C ILE A 88 8.46 -17.38 -0.66
N LYS A 89 7.26 -17.69 -1.16
CA LYS A 89 6.86 -19.06 -1.48
C LYS A 89 7.74 -19.65 -2.58
N GLN A 90 8.02 -18.87 -3.62
CA GLN A 90 8.88 -19.30 -4.72
C GLN A 90 10.29 -19.65 -4.22
N THR A 91 10.94 -18.75 -3.49
CA THR A 91 12.30 -19.00 -2.99
C THR A 91 12.33 -20.17 -2.00
N ALA A 92 11.31 -20.33 -1.14
CA ALA A 92 11.22 -21.49 -0.27
C ALA A 92 11.12 -22.81 -1.07
N GLU A 93 10.39 -22.80 -2.18
CA GLU A 93 10.26 -23.98 -3.04
C GLU A 93 11.57 -24.29 -3.79
N GLU A 94 12.25 -23.28 -4.32
CA GLU A 94 13.58 -23.42 -4.94
C GLU A 94 14.60 -24.02 -3.95
N CYS A 95 14.59 -23.58 -2.69
CA CYS A 95 15.43 -24.16 -1.64
C CYS A 95 15.08 -25.63 -1.36
N ARG A 96 13.79 -25.98 -1.25
CA ARG A 96 13.37 -27.38 -1.05
C ARG A 96 13.79 -28.26 -2.20
N GLN A 97 13.58 -27.80 -3.43
CA GLN A 97 13.93 -28.54 -4.63
C GLN A 97 15.44 -28.80 -4.69
N THR A 98 16.26 -27.79 -4.37
CA THR A 98 17.72 -27.93 -4.27
C THR A 98 18.13 -28.99 -3.24
N LEU A 99 17.48 -29.01 -2.06
CA LEU A 99 17.73 -30.02 -1.03
C LEU A 99 17.35 -31.44 -1.48
N ILE A 100 16.19 -31.59 -2.13
CA ILE A 100 15.73 -32.86 -2.67
C ILE A 100 16.68 -33.37 -3.75
N GLU A 101 17.11 -32.51 -4.66
CA GLU A 101 18.05 -32.88 -5.72
C GLU A 101 19.40 -33.31 -5.15
N HIS A 102 19.94 -32.58 -4.17
CA HIS A 102 21.17 -32.97 -3.51
C HIS A 102 21.01 -34.31 -2.78
N LYS A 103 19.89 -34.51 -2.08
CA LYS A 103 19.55 -35.78 -1.43
C LYS A 103 19.53 -36.92 -2.47
N ASN A 104 18.83 -36.73 -3.58
CA ASN A 104 18.72 -37.75 -4.62
C ASN A 104 20.09 -38.08 -5.25
N LYS A 105 20.91 -37.07 -5.53
CA LYS A 105 22.28 -37.27 -6.03
C LYS A 105 23.13 -38.10 -5.06
N HIS A 106 22.99 -37.84 -3.75
CA HIS A 106 23.68 -38.62 -2.74
C HIS A 106 23.28 -40.11 -2.77
N PHE A 107 21.98 -40.41 -2.88
CA PHE A 107 21.51 -41.79 -3.00
C PHE A 107 21.98 -42.47 -4.29
N ILE A 108 21.98 -41.75 -5.42
CA ILE A 108 22.48 -42.27 -6.70
C ILE A 108 23.96 -42.65 -6.61
N GLU A 109 24.78 -41.83 -5.94
CA GLU A 109 26.21 -42.14 -5.75
C GLU A 109 26.41 -43.36 -4.83
N ILE A 110 25.61 -43.52 -3.78
CA ILE A 110 25.66 -44.71 -2.92
C ILE A 110 25.25 -45.96 -3.71
N GLU A 111 24.16 -45.88 -4.48
CA GLU A 111 23.68 -46.98 -5.31
C GLU A 111 24.74 -47.42 -6.30
N LYS A 112 25.42 -46.47 -6.96
CA LYS A 112 26.54 -46.76 -7.86
C LYS A 112 27.70 -47.48 -7.18
N LYS A 113 28.11 -47.03 -5.99
CA LYS A 113 29.17 -47.71 -5.21
C LYS A 113 28.73 -49.13 -4.79
N LEU A 114 27.46 -49.31 -4.43
CA LEU A 114 26.90 -50.62 -4.10
C LEU A 114 26.87 -51.56 -5.31
N SER A 115 26.50 -51.05 -6.49
CA SER A 115 26.55 -51.83 -7.74
C SER A 115 27.96 -52.30 -8.06
N GLN A 116 28.96 -51.41 -7.94
CA GLN A 116 30.37 -51.75 -8.12
C GLN A 116 30.84 -52.83 -7.14
N LEU A 117 30.45 -52.73 -5.87
CA LEU A 117 30.75 -53.76 -4.88
C LEU A 117 30.08 -55.10 -5.22
N THR A 118 28.85 -55.05 -5.73
CA THR A 118 28.10 -56.24 -6.16
C THR A 118 28.77 -56.93 -7.35
N GLU A 119 29.32 -56.17 -8.30
CA GLU A 119 30.09 -56.69 -9.43
C GLU A 119 31.37 -57.38 -8.95
N GLN A 120 32.16 -56.72 -8.10
CA GLN A 120 33.37 -57.32 -7.49
C GLN A 120 33.06 -58.63 -6.76
N LEU A 121 31.96 -58.68 -5.99
CA LEU A 121 31.54 -59.91 -5.31
C LEU A 121 31.16 -61.03 -6.28
N LYS A 122 30.53 -60.70 -7.42
CA LYS A 122 30.16 -61.68 -8.45
C LYS A 122 31.38 -62.24 -9.15
N GLU A 123 32.34 -61.39 -9.52
CA GLU A 123 33.60 -61.79 -10.18
C GLU A 123 34.38 -62.75 -9.29
N ASN A 124 34.67 -62.37 -8.04
CA ASN A 124 35.38 -63.23 -7.09
C ASN A 124 34.64 -64.56 -6.84
N ARG A 125 33.31 -64.56 -6.82
CA ARG A 125 32.50 -65.79 -6.66
C ARG A 125 32.64 -66.71 -7.89
N GLN A 126 32.64 -66.15 -9.10
CA GLN A 126 32.77 -66.93 -10.34
C GLN A 126 34.15 -67.55 -10.48
N GLU A 127 35.19 -66.82 -10.10
CA GLU A 127 36.59 -67.27 -10.16
C GLU A 127 36.98 -68.10 -8.94
N ASN A 128 36.12 -68.15 -7.91
CA ASN A 128 36.43 -68.69 -6.58
C ASN A 128 37.70 -68.05 -5.96
N ASP A 129 37.96 -66.79 -6.33
CA ASP A 129 39.15 -66.02 -5.94
C ASP A 129 38.81 -65.09 -4.77
N PHE A 130 38.82 -65.66 -3.56
CA PHE A 130 38.66 -64.89 -2.33
C PHE A 130 39.38 -65.56 -1.17
N ASN A 131 39.96 -64.73 -0.30
CA ASN A 131 40.52 -65.15 0.99
C ASN A 131 39.96 -64.28 2.13
N GLU A 132 40.46 -64.48 3.34
CA GLU A 132 40.02 -63.76 4.54
C GLU A 132 40.19 -62.24 4.42
N ILE A 133 41.24 -61.79 3.73
CA ILE A 133 41.52 -60.36 3.51
C ILE A 133 40.45 -59.76 2.60
N ASP A 134 40.06 -60.46 1.54
CA ASP A 134 39.00 -60.00 0.62
C ASP A 134 37.65 -59.92 1.34
N LEU A 135 37.32 -60.94 2.13
CA LEU A 135 36.09 -60.98 2.92
C LEU A 135 36.01 -59.81 3.91
N ASP A 136 37.09 -59.53 4.63
CA ASP A 136 37.12 -58.39 5.56
C ASP A 136 37.11 -57.04 4.82
N GLY A 137 37.76 -56.96 3.64
CA GLY A 137 37.69 -55.80 2.76
C GLY A 137 36.27 -55.51 2.27
N PHE A 138 35.51 -56.53 1.88
CA PHE A 138 34.11 -56.38 1.49
C PHE A 138 33.22 -55.97 2.66
N LYS A 139 33.42 -56.54 3.85
CA LYS A 139 32.71 -56.09 5.07
C LYS A 139 32.99 -54.62 5.37
N MET A 140 34.25 -54.19 5.33
CA MET A 140 34.62 -52.79 5.54
C MET A 140 33.95 -51.86 4.51
N LYS A 141 33.94 -52.24 3.24
CA LYS A 141 33.26 -51.47 2.18
C LYS A 141 31.76 -51.36 2.45
N LEU A 142 31.10 -52.44 2.88
CA LEU A 142 29.68 -52.41 3.27
C LEU A 142 29.44 -51.50 4.47
N THR A 143 30.23 -51.63 5.54
CA THR A 143 30.11 -50.77 6.73
C THR A 143 30.26 -49.30 6.37
N LYS A 144 31.24 -48.97 5.52
CA LYS A 144 31.45 -47.60 5.04
C LYS A 144 30.26 -47.08 4.23
N LEU A 145 29.66 -47.91 3.37
CA LEU A 145 28.45 -47.51 2.63
C LEU A 145 27.26 -47.28 3.55
N THR A 146 27.13 -48.07 4.63
CA THR A 146 26.11 -47.83 5.67
C THR A 146 26.33 -46.51 6.38
N GLU A 147 27.57 -46.21 6.78
CA GLU A 147 27.91 -44.92 7.41
C GLU A 147 27.64 -43.73 6.48
N GLU A 148 28.01 -43.84 5.20
CA GLU A 148 27.73 -42.81 4.20
C GLU A 148 26.22 -42.62 3.97
N LEU A 149 25.43 -43.69 4.00
CA LEU A 149 23.97 -43.62 3.87
C LEU A 149 23.31 -42.85 5.01
N ASP A 150 23.80 -43.04 6.23
CA ASP A 150 23.26 -42.42 7.44
C ASP A 150 23.79 -40.99 7.67
N GLN A 151 24.88 -40.61 7.00
CA GLN A 151 25.40 -39.25 7.08
C GLN A 151 24.49 -38.24 6.38
N GLN A 152 24.07 -37.22 7.12
CA GLN A 152 23.47 -36.02 6.53
C GLN A 152 24.48 -35.36 5.61
N SER A 153 24.09 -35.17 4.36
CA SER A 153 24.92 -34.53 3.34
C SER A 153 25.44 -33.17 3.84
N ASN A 154 26.67 -32.77 3.44
CA ASN A 154 27.35 -31.52 3.82
C ASN A 154 26.64 -30.23 3.32
N ILE A 155 25.34 -30.10 3.53
CA ILE A 155 24.54 -28.94 3.13
C ILE A 155 24.25 -28.11 4.39
N ARG A 156 24.42 -26.80 4.27
CA ARG A 156 24.06 -25.85 5.31
C ARG A 156 23.03 -24.87 4.77
N ILE A 157 22.00 -24.64 5.57
CA ILE A 157 21.05 -23.54 5.34
C ILE A 157 21.66 -22.28 5.96
N GLN A 158 21.75 -21.21 5.16
CA GLN A 158 22.20 -19.90 5.60
C GLN A 158 21.11 -18.87 5.28
N GLN A 159 20.96 -17.88 6.16
CA GLN A 159 20.07 -16.76 5.95
C GLN A 159 20.89 -15.51 5.63
N ASP A 160 20.55 -14.85 4.53
CA ASP A 160 21.16 -13.58 4.16
C ASP A 160 20.62 -12.43 5.02
N SER A 161 21.49 -11.48 5.34
CA SER A 161 21.15 -10.32 6.18
C SER A 161 20.55 -9.15 5.38
N THR A 162 20.52 -9.25 4.06
CA THR A 162 20.00 -8.20 3.17
C THR A 162 18.48 -8.26 3.05
N SER A 163 17.86 -7.11 2.76
CA SER A 163 16.40 -7.02 2.65
C SER A 163 15.90 -7.76 1.40
N PHE A 164 15.37 -8.96 1.59
CA PHE A 164 14.76 -9.77 0.53
C PHE A 164 13.45 -9.16 0.01
N ILE A 165 12.69 -8.50 0.89
CA ILE A 165 11.43 -7.81 0.59
C ILE A 165 11.58 -6.34 0.96
N ASN A 166 11.25 -5.46 0.02
CA ASN A 166 11.29 -4.02 0.24
C ASN A 166 10.15 -3.60 1.15
N LYS A 167 10.44 -2.91 2.24
CA LYS A 167 9.42 -2.40 3.16
C LYS A 167 8.57 -1.32 2.48
N LEU A 168 7.25 -1.42 2.61
CA LEU A 168 6.31 -0.37 2.21
C LEU A 168 6.08 0.61 3.38
N SER A 169 6.02 1.90 3.08
CA SER A 169 5.73 2.96 4.05
C SER A 169 4.78 3.99 3.48
N VAL A 170 3.81 4.42 4.29
CA VAL A 170 2.90 5.51 3.94
C VAL A 170 3.49 6.83 4.44
N ILE A 171 3.66 7.79 3.54
CA ILE A 171 4.12 9.14 3.87
C ILE A 171 2.92 10.07 3.76
N VAL A 172 2.45 10.58 4.90
CA VAL A 172 1.41 11.61 4.94
C VAL A 172 2.10 12.95 5.00
N SER A 173 1.98 13.74 3.93
CA SER A 173 2.46 15.12 3.96
C SER A 173 1.51 15.95 4.82
N PRO A 174 2.02 16.80 5.75
CA PRO A 174 1.15 17.69 6.50
C PRO A 174 0.38 18.58 5.53
N GLU A 175 -0.94 18.63 5.67
CA GLU A 175 -1.79 19.49 4.87
C GLU A 175 -1.37 20.94 5.09
N ILE A 176 -0.99 21.62 4.02
CA ILE A 176 -0.90 23.08 4.04
C ILE A 176 -2.35 23.55 4.17
N LEU A 177 -2.76 23.94 5.39
CA LEU A 177 -3.92 24.78 5.60
C LEU A 177 -3.63 26.13 4.95
N GLN A 178 -3.79 26.21 3.63
CA GLN A 178 -3.91 27.50 2.98
C GLN A 178 -5.26 28.05 3.39
N GLU A 179 -5.26 29.01 4.33
CA GLU A 179 -6.36 29.94 4.51
C GLU A 179 -6.60 30.58 3.13
N ASN A 180 -7.57 30.04 2.39
CA ASN A 180 -7.96 30.58 1.12
C ASN A 180 -8.65 31.92 1.41
N ASN A 181 -7.88 33.00 1.36
CA ASN A 181 -8.42 34.33 1.07
C ASN A 181 -9.07 34.25 -0.31
N PHE A 182 -10.39 34.03 -0.33
CA PHE A 182 -11.20 34.13 -1.54
C PHE A 182 -11.21 35.59 -1.98
N ASN A 183 -10.26 35.94 -2.85
CA ASN A 183 -10.32 37.21 -3.55
C ASN A 183 -11.43 37.13 -4.60
N GLU A 184 -12.47 37.90 -4.34
CA GLU A 184 -13.58 38.22 -5.23
C GLU A 184 -13.03 38.81 -6.53
N THR A 185 -13.19 38.10 -7.65
CA THR A 185 -13.42 38.70 -8.98
C THR A 185 -13.85 37.61 -9.95
N ASP A 186 -14.91 37.91 -10.70
CA ASP A 186 -15.49 37.20 -11.84
C ASP A 186 -16.47 36.05 -11.53
N SER A 187 -17.67 36.47 -11.10
CA SER A 187 -18.93 35.73 -11.28
C SER A 187 -19.19 35.49 -12.77
N ASN A 188 -18.78 34.33 -13.29
CA ASN A 188 -19.46 33.58 -14.37
C ASN A 188 -18.78 32.25 -14.79
N GLN A 189 -17.91 31.64 -13.97
CA GLN A 189 -17.30 30.33 -14.32
C GLN A 189 -17.06 29.37 -13.13
N ILE A 190 -17.94 29.34 -12.13
CA ILE A 190 -17.71 28.53 -10.90
C ILE A 190 -18.29 27.11 -11.00
N THR A 191 -19.33 26.89 -11.81
CA THR A 191 -20.04 25.60 -11.88
C THR A 191 -19.27 24.45 -12.55
N THR A 192 -18.26 24.73 -13.39
CA THR A 192 -17.44 23.68 -14.04
C THR A 192 -16.12 23.38 -13.32
N LYS A 193 -15.68 24.22 -12.38
CA LYS A 193 -14.35 24.08 -11.72
C LYS A 193 -14.38 23.27 -10.42
N LEU A 194 -15.55 23.05 -9.82
CA LEU A 194 -15.68 22.33 -8.54
C LEU A 194 -15.73 20.81 -8.71
N THR A 195 -16.29 20.30 -9.80
CA THR A 195 -16.37 18.86 -10.09
C THR A 195 -15.03 18.27 -10.56
N GLU A 196 -14.22 19.01 -11.34
CA GLU A 196 -12.90 18.54 -11.80
C GLU A 196 -11.84 18.49 -10.69
N LYS A 197 -11.89 19.38 -9.69
CA LYS A 197 -10.88 19.42 -8.61
C LYS A 197 -11.02 18.28 -7.60
N LEU A 198 -12.19 17.64 -7.54
CA LEU A 198 -12.49 16.55 -6.63
C LEU A 198 -12.06 15.18 -7.18
N ASP A 199 -11.72 15.07 -8.46
CA ASP A 199 -11.26 13.84 -9.12
C ASP A 199 -9.74 13.80 -9.36
N GLN A 200 -9.00 14.84 -8.95
CA GLN A 200 -7.54 14.81 -9.03
C GLN A 200 -6.96 14.09 -7.81
N PRO A 201 -6.23 12.96 -8.01
CA PRO A 201 -5.43 12.41 -6.94
C PRO A 201 -4.37 13.46 -6.58
N ARG A 202 -4.44 14.03 -5.37
CA ARG A 202 -3.31 14.76 -4.80
C ARG A 202 -2.11 13.82 -4.87
N ASN A 203 -1.05 14.25 -5.53
CA ASN A 203 0.17 13.48 -5.79
C ASN A 203 0.79 12.97 -4.48
N ILE A 204 0.37 11.79 -4.02
CA ILE A 204 1.07 11.01 -3.01
C ILE A 204 1.95 10.06 -3.80
N SER A 205 3.22 10.44 -4.00
CA SER A 205 4.21 9.54 -4.58
C SER A 205 4.75 8.60 -3.51
N ILE A 206 4.65 7.30 -3.77
CA ILE A 206 5.39 6.28 -3.03
C ILE A 206 6.85 6.34 -3.50
N GLN A 207 7.74 6.90 -2.69
CA GLN A 207 9.17 6.84 -2.97
C GLN A 207 9.70 5.45 -2.62
N LYS A 208 10.37 4.81 -3.59
CA LYS A 208 11.19 3.62 -3.35
C LYS A 208 12.46 4.05 -2.59
N GLY A 209 12.39 4.09 -1.27
CA GLY A 209 13.52 4.46 -0.43
C GLY A 209 14.53 3.31 -0.30
N SER A 210 15.70 3.44 -0.92
CA SER A 210 16.91 2.74 -0.50
C SER A 210 17.41 3.42 0.77
N THR A 211 17.23 2.80 1.94
CA THR A 211 17.71 3.39 3.20
C THR A 211 19.14 2.95 3.49
N SER A 212 20.08 3.89 3.38
CA SER A 212 21.30 3.89 4.20
C SER A 212 21.06 4.83 5.38
N PHE A 213 21.31 4.34 6.59
CA PHE A 213 21.08 5.08 7.83
C PHE A 213 22.18 6.10 8.08
N ILE A 214 21.86 7.39 8.21
CA ILE A 214 22.60 8.32 9.08
C ILE A 214 21.58 9.18 9.86
N ASN A 215 21.78 9.17 11.18
CA ASN A 215 21.01 9.85 12.22
C ASN A 215 20.75 11.35 11.96
N LYS A 216 19.48 11.76 12.10
CA LYS A 216 19.01 12.88 12.94
C LYS A 216 17.48 12.88 12.97
N SER A 217 16.92 12.84 14.17
CA SER A 217 15.48 12.74 14.46
C SER A 217 14.67 13.91 13.89
N PRO A 218 13.36 13.71 13.65
CA PRO A 218 12.40 14.19 14.64
C PRO A 218 11.27 13.20 14.97
N VAL A 219 10.91 13.22 16.27
CA VAL A 219 9.65 12.82 16.92
C VAL A 219 8.97 11.54 16.41
N ILE A 220 9.34 10.43 17.04
CA ILE A 220 8.61 9.17 17.01
C ILE A 220 7.44 9.27 17.99
N VAL A 221 6.21 9.32 17.47
CA VAL A 221 5.04 8.93 18.29
C VAL A 221 5.09 7.41 18.38
N SER A 222 5.63 6.91 19.49
CA SER A 222 5.57 5.48 19.80
C SER A 222 4.14 5.14 20.23
N SER A 223 3.35 4.58 19.34
CA SER A 223 2.30 3.66 19.78
C SER A 223 2.88 2.25 19.75
N GLY A 224 2.98 1.67 20.94
CA GLY A 224 3.56 0.35 21.14
C GLY A 224 2.79 -0.71 20.37
N ASN A 225 3.53 -1.54 19.63
CA ASN A 225 3.31 -2.99 19.47
C ASN A 225 4.33 -3.57 18.49
N CYS A 226 5.63 -3.40 18.76
CA CYS A 226 6.68 -4.11 18.02
C CYS A 226 6.81 -5.59 18.42
N ASP A 227 6.18 -6.02 19.52
CA ASP A 227 6.23 -7.43 19.98
C ASP A 227 5.11 -8.32 19.41
N LEU A 228 4.07 -7.76 18.78
CA LEU A 228 2.97 -8.56 18.24
C LEU A 228 3.30 -9.18 16.87
N ILE A 229 4.08 -8.49 16.03
CA ILE A 229 4.37 -8.95 14.66
C ILE A 229 5.31 -10.17 14.67
N SER A 230 6.26 -10.20 15.61
CA SER A 230 7.16 -11.35 15.82
C SER A 230 6.45 -12.56 16.44
N LYS A 231 5.38 -12.34 17.23
CA LYS A 231 4.51 -13.41 17.75
C LYS A 231 3.50 -13.92 16.72
N LEU A 232 2.92 -13.04 15.91
CA LEU A 232 1.94 -13.41 14.88
C LEU A 232 2.56 -14.21 13.72
N MET A 233 3.81 -13.91 13.35
CA MET A 233 4.54 -14.72 12.35
C MET A 233 4.84 -16.15 12.84
N ARG A 234 4.98 -16.37 14.16
CA ARG A 234 5.15 -17.73 14.73
C ARG A 234 3.81 -18.48 14.88
N GLU A 235 2.73 -17.79 15.23
CA GLU A 235 1.39 -18.39 15.40
C GLU A 235 0.72 -18.75 14.05
N CYS A 236 0.90 -17.96 12.98
CA CYS A 236 0.27 -18.24 11.68
C CYS A 236 0.90 -19.42 10.92
N ILE A 237 2.18 -19.73 11.19
CA ILE A 237 2.85 -20.89 10.57
C ILE A 237 2.46 -22.20 11.27
N TYR A 238 2.18 -22.19 12.58
CA TYR A 238 1.89 -23.41 13.33
C TYR A 238 0.42 -23.91 13.22
N LYS A 239 -0.54 -23.01 12.92
CA LYS A 239 -1.98 -23.34 12.89
C LYS A 239 -2.53 -23.79 11.52
N ARG A 240 -1.72 -23.85 10.46
CA ARG A 240 -2.18 -24.26 9.11
C ARG A 240 -1.61 -25.57 8.56
N THR A 241 -0.79 -26.31 9.32
CA THR A 241 -0.09 -27.52 8.83
C THR A 241 -0.39 -28.82 9.57
N PHE A 242 -1.51 -28.95 10.30
CA PHE A 242 -1.96 -30.24 10.82
C PHE A 242 -3.46 -30.46 10.63
N PRO A 243 -3.91 -31.24 9.63
CA PRO A 243 -5.15 -31.98 9.76
C PRO A 243 -4.93 -33.12 10.76
N LYS A 244 -5.63 -33.05 11.91
CA LYS A 244 -5.82 -34.20 12.79
C LYS A 244 -6.71 -35.20 12.06
N ASN A 245 -6.11 -36.24 11.50
CA ASN A 245 -6.80 -37.49 11.19
C ASN A 245 -6.09 -38.60 11.99
N LEU A 246 -6.76 -39.07 13.03
CA LEU A 246 -6.61 -40.39 13.65
C LEU A 246 -7.65 -40.50 14.77
N GLU A 247 -8.85 -40.92 14.40
CA GLU A 247 -9.58 -42.09 14.94
C GLU A 247 -10.76 -42.41 14.03
#